data_AF-A0A8I3ACI1-F1
#
_entry.id   AF-A0A8I3ACI1-F1
#
_cell.length_a   1.000
_cell.length_b   1.000
_cell.length_c   1.000
_cell.angle_alpha   90.00
_cell.angle_beta   90.00
_cell.angle_gamma   90.00
#
_symmetry.space_group_name_H-M   'P 1'
#
loop_
_entity.id
_entity.type
_entity.pdbx_description
1 polymer ?
#
loop_
_entity_poly.entity_id
_entity_poly.type
_entity_poly.pdbx_seq_one_letter_code
_entity_poly.pdbx_strand_id
1 'polypeptide(L)'
;MPLTWVSLRRTVLRRSFIAIWLVLVLVISFHTLIQPPFRLSLKLRLFEFRPELAYPPEGEQARPPLGKHTLTSDGLLVANPHGPHPIFQLIHDAEAAWEAKRARASKTLPEAVAEYRQRYRRSPPLGFDKWWDYVVKHRIQLPDEYDEIFEDIESFWGIDPHELARTQQEAREA
;
A
#
# COMPACT_ATOMS: atom_id res chain seq x y z
N MET A 1 -14.61 -39.55 66.48
CA MET A 1 -13.39 -38.72 66.65
C MET A 1 -12.25 -39.41 65.92
N PRO A 2 -11.24 -38.78 65.26
CA PRO A 2 -11.06 -37.39 64.79
C PRO A 2 -10.58 -37.21 63.31
N LEU A 3 -10.67 -35.96 62.82
CA LEU A 3 -9.74 -35.15 61.97
C LEU A 3 -9.26 -35.67 60.58
N THR A 4 -9.76 -35.24 59.41
CA THR A 4 -9.71 -33.93 58.70
C THR A 4 -8.35 -33.37 58.20
N TRP A 5 -7.22 -34.09 58.29
CA TRP A 5 -5.90 -33.49 57.98
C TRP A 5 -5.43 -33.45 56.50
N VAL A 6 -6.11 -34.13 55.55
CA VAL A 6 -5.56 -34.30 54.18
C VAL A 6 -5.97 -33.18 53.20
N SER A 7 -7.11 -32.51 53.38
CA SER A 7 -7.59 -31.46 52.46
C SER A 7 -6.92 -30.09 52.66
N LEU A 8 -6.28 -29.87 53.82
CA LEU A 8 -5.67 -28.59 54.17
C LEU A 8 -4.31 -28.36 53.49
N ARG A 9 -3.57 -29.43 53.12
CA ARG A 9 -2.26 -29.28 52.46
C ARG A 9 -2.38 -28.85 51.00
N ARG A 10 -3.37 -29.31 50.24
CA ARG A 10 -3.53 -28.93 48.82
C ARG A 10 -4.03 -27.49 48.63
N THR A 11 -4.86 -27.01 49.55
CA THR A 11 -5.36 -25.62 49.54
C THR A 11 -4.31 -24.62 50.00
N VAL A 12 -3.51 -24.96 51.02
CA VAL A 12 -2.38 -24.12 51.45
C VAL A 12 -1.32 -24.02 50.36
N LEU A 13 -0.93 -25.13 49.72
CA LEU A 13 0.01 -25.09 48.59
C LEU A 13 -0.53 -24.25 47.40
N ARG A 14 -1.81 -24.41 47.01
CA ARG A 14 -2.42 -23.59 45.94
C ARG A 14 -2.49 -22.10 46.29
N ARG A 15 -2.80 -21.76 47.55
CA ARG A 15 -2.81 -20.37 48.04
C ARG A 15 -1.40 -19.78 48.08
N SER A 16 -0.40 -20.56 48.47
CA SER A 16 1.01 -20.16 48.41
C SER A 16 1.47 -19.91 46.97
N PHE A 17 1.09 -20.76 46.01
CA PHE A 17 1.43 -20.54 44.60
C PHE A 17 0.76 -19.28 44.01
N ILE A 18 -0.51 -19.02 44.33
CA ILE A 18 -1.20 -17.80 43.88
C ILE A 18 -0.59 -16.56 44.53
N ALA A 19 -0.24 -16.61 45.82
CA ALA A 19 0.42 -15.50 46.50
C ALA A 19 1.81 -15.22 45.89
N ILE A 20 2.60 -16.25 45.61
CA ILE A 20 3.90 -16.11 44.94
C ILE A 20 3.73 -15.53 43.52
N TRP A 21 2.73 -16.00 42.77
CA TRP A 21 2.45 -15.50 41.42
C TRP A 21 2.00 -14.04 41.41
N LEU A 22 1.14 -13.65 42.37
CA LEU A 22 0.71 -12.25 42.53
C LEU A 22 1.88 -11.34 42.92
N VAL A 23 2.76 -11.78 43.84
CA VAL A 23 3.99 -11.04 44.19
C VAL A 23 4.92 -10.94 42.99
N LEU A 24 5.08 -12.02 42.21
CA LEU A 24 5.88 -12.01 40.98
C LEU A 24 5.34 -11.02 39.96
N VAL A 25 4.02 -11.01 39.72
CA VAL A 25 3.37 -10.06 38.80
C VAL A 25 3.50 -8.63 39.30
N LEU A 26 3.39 -8.39 40.60
CA LEU A 26 3.52 -7.06 41.20
C LEU A 26 4.98 -6.55 41.14
N VAL A 27 5.96 -7.42 41.37
CA VAL A 27 7.39 -7.11 41.20
C VAL A 27 7.73 -6.86 39.74
N ILE A 28 7.24 -7.68 38.80
CA ILE A 28 7.45 -7.48 37.36
C ILE A 28 6.79 -6.17 36.91
N SER A 29 5.55 -5.90 37.33
CA SER A 29 4.83 -4.66 37.01
C SER A 29 5.56 -3.44 37.56
N PHE A 30 6.04 -3.50 38.81
CA PHE A 30 6.83 -2.44 39.45
C PHE A 30 8.19 -2.24 38.73
N HIS A 31 8.83 -3.33 38.29
CA HIS A 31 10.07 -3.25 37.51
C HIS A 31 9.83 -2.64 36.12
N THR A 32 8.69 -2.91 35.48
CA THR A 32 8.31 -2.29 34.19
C THR A 32 7.83 -0.85 34.33
N LEU A 33 7.42 -0.40 35.52
CA LEU A 33 6.87 0.94 35.74
C LEU A 33 7.89 1.95 36.29
N ILE A 34 8.93 1.48 36.99
CA ILE A 34 9.97 2.35 37.60
C ILE A 34 11.27 2.37 36.80
N GLN A 35 11.52 1.37 35.96
CA GLN A 35 12.53 1.52 34.91
C GLN A 35 11.86 2.28 33.76
N PRO A 36 12.31 3.50 33.37
CA PRO A 36 11.99 3.98 32.02
C PRO A 36 12.36 2.85 31.04
N PRO A 37 11.58 2.58 29.97
CA PRO A 37 11.92 1.52 29.03
C PRO A 37 13.37 1.75 28.69
N PHE A 38 14.26 0.82 29.09
CA PHE A 38 15.70 0.94 28.99
C PHE A 38 15.95 1.68 27.70
N ARG A 39 16.20 2.99 27.81
CA ARG A 39 16.66 3.74 26.67
C ARG A 39 18.00 3.07 26.57
N LEU A 40 18.09 2.09 25.67
CA LEU A 40 19.25 1.96 24.85
C LEU A 40 19.45 3.37 24.28
N SER A 41 20.07 4.21 25.10
CA SER A 41 21.29 4.87 24.71
C SER A 41 22.31 3.76 24.44
N LEU A 42 21.99 2.89 23.49
CA LEU A 42 22.73 2.86 22.26
C LEU A 42 22.98 4.33 21.87
N LYS A 43 23.96 4.94 22.57
CA LYS A 43 25.10 5.52 21.90
C LYS A 43 25.71 4.40 21.08
N LEU A 44 24.96 3.94 20.10
CA LEU A 44 25.52 3.33 18.94
C LEU A 44 26.30 4.53 18.41
N ARG A 45 27.59 4.55 18.76
CA ARG A 45 28.60 5.03 17.82
C ARG A 45 28.47 4.12 16.59
N LEU A 46 27.31 4.11 15.91
CA LEU A 46 27.27 3.78 14.50
C LEU A 46 28.05 4.92 13.93
N PHE A 47 29.30 4.64 13.63
CA PHE A 47 30.05 5.51 12.77
C PHE A 47 30.21 6.89 13.46
N GLU A 48 31.31 7.06 14.21
CA GLU A 48 32.04 8.29 13.87
C GLU A 48 32.32 8.15 12.39
N PHE A 49 31.46 8.78 11.58
CA PHE A 49 31.74 9.09 10.19
C PHE A 49 32.99 9.93 10.29
N ARG A 50 34.15 9.28 10.38
CA ARG A 50 35.41 9.92 10.09
C ARG A 50 35.25 10.25 8.63
N PRO A 51 35.05 11.52 8.27
CA PRO A 51 34.96 11.90 6.88
C PRO A 51 36.41 11.92 6.37
N GLU A 52 37.08 10.76 6.35
CA GLU A 52 38.34 10.59 5.63
C GLU A 52 38.04 10.19 4.18
N LEU A 53 36.87 10.56 3.69
CA LEU A 53 36.62 11.00 2.33
C LEU A 53 35.62 12.17 2.44
N ALA A 54 35.91 13.14 3.32
CA ALA A 54 35.48 14.49 3.04
C ALA A 54 36.00 14.75 1.62
N TYR A 55 35.11 14.69 0.63
CA TYR A 55 35.37 15.39 -0.61
C TYR A 55 35.90 16.75 -0.16
N PRO A 56 37.09 17.18 -0.63
CA PRO A 56 37.55 18.53 -0.33
C PRO A 56 36.35 19.43 -0.55
N PRO A 57 36.00 20.36 0.37
CA PRO A 57 34.83 21.19 0.21
C PRO A 57 34.93 21.70 -1.21
N GLU A 58 34.09 21.16 -2.11
CA GLU A 58 34.18 21.50 -3.51
C GLU A 58 33.89 22.97 -3.44
N GLY A 59 34.96 23.76 -3.57
CA GLY A 59 34.93 25.17 -3.30
C GLY A 59 33.71 25.68 -3.99
N GLU A 60 32.93 26.47 -3.29
CA GLU A 60 31.61 27.02 -3.62
C GLU A 60 31.61 27.71 -4.99
N GLN A 61 31.84 26.91 -6.01
CA GLN A 61 31.80 27.15 -7.42
C GLN A 61 30.56 26.36 -7.75
N ALA A 62 29.44 27.08 -7.81
CA ALA A 62 28.17 26.54 -8.23
C ALA A 62 28.43 25.63 -9.43
N ARG A 63 28.28 24.31 -9.24
CA ARG A 63 28.39 23.36 -10.35
C ARG A 63 27.51 23.94 -11.45
N PRO A 64 28.02 24.08 -12.69
CA PRO A 64 27.23 24.66 -13.76
C PRO A 64 25.89 23.92 -13.80
N PRO A 65 24.76 24.65 -13.95
CA PRO A 65 23.45 24.03 -13.94
C PRO A 65 23.44 22.90 -14.96
N LEU A 66 23.11 21.69 -14.50
CA LEU A 66 23.04 20.52 -15.39
C LEU A 66 22.04 20.81 -16.53
N GLY A 67 22.37 20.30 -17.72
CA GLY A 67 21.48 20.42 -18.87
C GLY A 67 20.13 19.74 -18.60
N LYS A 68 19.04 20.30 -19.12
CA LYS A 68 17.72 19.64 -19.04
C LYS A 68 17.57 18.62 -20.16
N HIS A 69 16.78 17.56 -19.90
CA HIS A 69 16.29 16.68 -20.96
C HIS A 69 15.19 17.37 -21.75
N THR A 70 14.92 16.85 -22.94
CA THR A 70 13.89 17.37 -23.84
C THR A 70 12.86 16.29 -24.11
N LEU A 71 11.57 16.63 -24.03
CA LEU A 71 10.51 15.73 -24.49
C LEU A 71 10.20 16.01 -25.96
N THR A 72 10.11 14.96 -26.76
CA THR A 72 9.61 15.01 -28.14
C THR A 72 8.09 15.15 -28.14
N SER A 73 7.52 15.59 -29.27
CA SER A 73 6.06 15.63 -29.50
C SER A 73 5.37 14.29 -29.20
N ASP A 74 6.08 13.19 -29.45
CA ASP A 74 5.55 11.83 -29.33
C ASP A 74 5.66 11.30 -27.88
N GLY A 75 6.04 12.14 -26.93
CA GLY A 75 6.12 11.80 -25.50
C GLY A 75 7.40 11.10 -25.07
N LEU A 76 8.38 10.91 -25.98
CA LEU A 76 9.67 10.31 -25.66
C LEU A 76 10.62 11.32 -25.03
N LEU A 77 11.32 10.91 -23.97
CA LEU A 77 12.36 11.72 -23.34
C LEU A 77 13.70 11.51 -24.05
N VAL A 78 14.22 12.58 -24.65
CA VAL A 78 15.55 12.65 -25.25
C VAL A 78 16.54 13.08 -24.16
N ALA A 79 17.38 12.13 -23.74
CA ALA A 79 18.38 12.36 -22.71
C ALA A 79 19.44 13.36 -23.17
N ASN A 80 19.83 14.23 -22.25
CA ASN A 80 20.90 15.20 -22.46
C ASN A 80 22.14 14.61 -21.80
N PRO A 81 23.22 14.31 -22.54
CA PRO A 81 24.44 13.73 -21.97
C PRO A 81 25.10 14.60 -20.88
N HIS A 82 24.83 15.90 -20.89
CA HIS A 82 25.33 16.87 -19.90
C HIS A 82 24.30 17.17 -18.79
N GLY A 83 23.18 16.44 -18.77
CA GLY A 83 22.12 16.56 -17.78
C GLY A 83 22.27 15.56 -16.62
N PRO A 84 21.35 15.60 -15.65
CA PRO A 84 21.23 14.52 -14.66
C PRO A 84 20.86 13.19 -15.36
N HIS A 85 20.91 12.07 -14.65
CA HIS A 85 20.48 10.80 -15.24
C HIS A 85 18.98 10.84 -15.57
N PRO A 86 18.55 10.46 -16.80
CA PRO A 86 17.17 10.65 -17.26
C PRO A 86 16.10 9.94 -16.43
N ILE A 87 16.48 8.85 -15.74
CA ILE A 87 15.57 8.11 -14.85
C ILE A 87 14.94 8.98 -13.77
N PHE A 88 15.64 10.00 -13.27
CA PHE A 88 15.11 10.85 -12.19
C PHE A 88 13.91 11.68 -12.68
N GLN A 89 14.01 12.23 -13.90
CA GLN A 89 12.90 12.94 -14.50
C GLN A 89 11.74 11.99 -14.82
N LEU A 90 12.03 10.80 -15.37
CA LEU A 90 10.99 9.82 -15.68
C LEU A 90 10.22 9.36 -14.43
N ILE A 91 10.91 9.14 -13.31
CA ILE A 91 10.27 8.80 -12.03
C ILE A 91 9.38 9.95 -11.57
N HIS A 92 9.91 11.18 -11.56
CA HIS A 92 9.15 12.36 -11.16
C HIS A 92 7.88 12.55 -12.00
N ASP A 93 8.00 12.44 -13.32
CA ASP A 93 6.88 12.64 -14.24
C ASP A 93 5.84 11.51 -14.10
N ALA A 94 6.29 10.27 -13.87
CA ALA A 94 5.41 9.13 -13.60
C ALA A 94 4.66 9.26 -12.26
N GLU A 95 5.34 9.71 -11.20
CA GLU A 95 4.72 9.98 -9.90
C GLU A 95 3.65 11.08 -10.02
N ALA A 96 3.96 12.16 -10.73
CA ALA A 96 3.00 13.24 -10.98
C ALA A 96 1.77 12.73 -11.76
N ALA A 97 1.97 11.92 -12.81
CA ALA A 97 0.89 11.33 -13.58
C ALA A 97 0.03 10.36 -12.74
N TRP A 98 0.67 9.54 -11.90
CA TRP A 98 0.01 8.63 -10.97
C TRP A 98 -0.86 9.38 -9.96
N GLU A 99 -0.33 10.42 -9.32
CA GLU A 99 -1.07 11.24 -8.36
C GLU A 99 -2.25 11.94 -9.02
N ALA A 100 -2.06 12.49 -10.22
CA ALA A 100 -3.15 13.09 -10.99
C ALA A 100 -4.25 12.09 -11.37
N LYS A 101 -3.90 10.82 -11.62
CA LYS A 101 -4.87 9.74 -11.87
C LYS A 101 -5.62 9.37 -10.58
N ARG A 102 -4.91 9.16 -9.48
CA ARG A 102 -5.49 8.82 -8.17
C ARG A 102 -6.40 9.92 -7.61
N ALA A 103 -6.06 11.19 -7.87
CA ALA A 103 -6.85 12.34 -7.48
C ALA A 103 -8.21 12.41 -8.20
N ARG A 104 -8.26 11.98 -9.46
CA ARG A 104 -9.49 11.97 -10.29
C ARG A 104 -10.40 10.78 -10.04
N ALA A 105 -9.87 9.68 -9.52
CA ALA A 105 -10.62 8.45 -9.29
C ALA A 105 -11.82 8.65 -8.35
N SER A 106 -12.98 8.10 -8.74
CA SER A 106 -14.25 8.18 -8.03
C SER A 106 -14.16 7.65 -6.60
N LYS A 107 -14.83 8.34 -5.68
CA LYS A 107 -14.85 8.00 -4.24
C LYS A 107 -16.18 7.44 -3.79
N THR A 108 -17.24 7.64 -4.58
CA THR A 108 -18.59 7.15 -4.26
C THR A 108 -19.24 6.47 -5.47
N LEU A 109 -20.23 5.61 -5.22
CA LEU A 109 -20.98 4.93 -6.28
C LEU A 109 -21.63 5.92 -7.27
N PRO A 110 -22.29 7.02 -6.83
CA PRO A 110 -22.85 8.00 -7.76
C PRO A 110 -21.79 8.68 -8.65
N GLU A 111 -20.61 8.99 -8.10
CA GLU A 111 -19.49 9.54 -8.89
C GLU A 111 -19.03 8.54 -9.94
N ALA A 112 -18.83 7.27 -9.58
CA ALA A 112 -18.43 6.22 -10.52
C ALA A 112 -19.48 6.01 -11.63
N VAL A 113 -20.76 6.07 -11.29
CA VAL A 113 -21.86 6.02 -12.28
C VAL A 113 -21.82 7.23 -13.23
N ALA A 114 -21.54 8.42 -12.71
CA ALA A 114 -21.43 9.64 -13.51
C ALA A 114 -20.23 9.59 -14.46
N GLU A 115 -19.06 9.19 -13.94
CA GLU A 115 -17.83 9.02 -14.72
C GLU A 115 -18.01 7.96 -15.80
N TYR A 116 -18.62 6.81 -15.48
CA TYR A 116 -18.92 5.75 -16.45
C TYR A 116 -19.78 6.29 -17.62
N ARG A 117 -20.85 7.04 -17.30
CA ARG A 117 -21.72 7.65 -18.31
C ARG A 117 -21.00 8.70 -19.15
N GLN A 118 -20.16 9.51 -18.52
CA GLN A 118 -19.38 10.54 -19.21
C GLN A 118 -18.37 9.91 -20.17
N ARG A 119 -17.63 8.89 -19.73
CA ARG A 119 -16.58 8.23 -20.48
C ARG A 119 -17.12 7.40 -21.63
N TYR A 120 -18.08 6.53 -21.34
CA TYR A 120 -18.53 5.49 -22.26
C TYR A 120 -19.86 5.79 -22.97
N ARG A 121 -20.50 6.93 -22.63
CA ARG A 121 -21.80 7.36 -23.21
C ARG A 121 -22.90 6.30 -23.05
N ARG A 122 -22.82 5.47 -22.02
CA ARG A 122 -23.76 4.39 -21.72
C ARG A 122 -24.08 4.34 -20.23
N SER A 123 -25.21 3.72 -19.90
CA SER A 123 -25.50 3.39 -18.51
C SER A 123 -24.60 2.25 -18.03
N PRO A 124 -24.17 2.25 -16.76
CA PRO A 124 -23.41 1.15 -16.21
C PRO A 124 -24.20 -0.17 -16.27
N PRO A 125 -23.50 -1.31 -16.39
CA PRO A 125 -24.13 -2.62 -16.53
C PRO A 125 -24.91 -3.04 -15.28
N LEU A 126 -25.74 -4.07 -15.43
CA LEU A 126 -26.45 -4.66 -14.30
C LEU A 126 -25.45 -5.19 -13.26
N GLY A 127 -25.68 -4.88 -11.97
CA GLY A 127 -24.80 -5.30 -10.88
C GLY A 127 -23.60 -4.38 -10.62
N PHE A 128 -23.60 -3.17 -11.19
CA PHE A 128 -22.56 -2.17 -10.93
C PHE A 128 -22.43 -1.79 -9.44
N ASP A 129 -23.54 -1.81 -8.70
CA ASP A 129 -23.58 -1.66 -7.25
C ASP A 129 -22.78 -2.77 -6.53
N LYS A 130 -22.95 -4.03 -6.93
CA LYS A 130 -22.21 -5.17 -6.37
C LYS A 130 -20.72 -5.10 -6.70
N TRP A 131 -20.38 -4.66 -7.91
CA TRP A 131 -19.00 -4.39 -8.27
C TRP A 131 -18.41 -3.26 -7.41
N TRP A 132 -19.19 -2.21 -7.13
CA TRP A 132 -18.74 -1.14 -6.24
C TRP A 132 -18.53 -1.62 -4.80
N ASP A 133 -19.40 -2.48 -4.29
CA ASP A 133 -19.19 -3.11 -2.97
C ASP A 133 -17.87 -3.89 -2.93
N TYR A 134 -17.51 -4.57 -4.02
CA TYR A 134 -16.22 -5.24 -4.16
C TYR A 134 -15.06 -4.25 -4.16
N VAL A 135 -15.16 -3.16 -4.94
CA VAL A 135 -14.16 -2.07 -4.98
C VAL A 135 -13.87 -1.55 -3.58
N VAL A 136 -14.91 -1.22 -2.81
CA VAL A 136 -14.80 -0.69 -1.45
C VAL A 136 -14.19 -1.73 -0.51
N LYS A 137 -14.72 -2.97 -0.54
CA LYS A 137 -14.24 -4.07 0.31
C LYS A 137 -12.76 -4.37 0.12
N HIS A 138 -12.28 -4.30 -1.13
CA HIS A 138 -10.91 -4.64 -1.51
C HIS A 138 -9.98 -3.43 -1.62
N ARG A 139 -10.47 -2.21 -1.33
CA ARG A 139 -9.70 -0.96 -1.39
C ARG A 139 -9.02 -0.76 -2.76
N ILE A 140 -9.76 -1.02 -3.83
CA ILE A 140 -9.27 -0.76 -5.19
C ILE A 140 -9.02 0.74 -5.32
N GLN A 141 -7.79 1.11 -5.70
CA GLN A 141 -7.35 2.51 -5.72
C GLN A 141 -7.88 3.30 -6.91
N LEU A 142 -8.12 2.61 -8.03
CA LEU A 142 -8.48 3.19 -9.32
C LEU A 142 -9.73 2.48 -9.89
N PRO A 143 -10.93 2.72 -9.32
CA PRO A 143 -12.15 2.05 -9.76
C PRO A 143 -12.56 2.37 -11.21
N ASP A 144 -12.13 3.49 -11.77
CA ASP A 144 -12.60 3.94 -13.09
C ASP A 144 -11.65 3.55 -14.24
N GLU A 145 -10.50 2.94 -13.94
CA GLU A 145 -9.39 2.72 -14.88
C GLU A 145 -9.45 1.32 -15.52
N TYR A 146 -10.52 1.06 -16.29
CA TYR A 146 -10.78 -0.23 -16.96
C TYR A 146 -11.08 -0.06 -18.46
N ASP A 147 -10.54 0.99 -19.08
CA ASP A 147 -10.79 1.36 -20.48
C ASP A 147 -10.37 0.25 -21.46
N GLU A 148 -9.26 -0.45 -21.19
CA GLU A 148 -8.79 -1.55 -22.03
C GLU A 148 -9.80 -2.71 -22.07
N ILE A 149 -10.35 -3.09 -20.92
CA ILE A 149 -11.40 -4.12 -20.85
C ILE A 149 -12.65 -3.64 -21.61
N PHE A 150 -12.97 -2.35 -21.53
CA PHE A 150 -14.11 -1.78 -22.25
C PHE A 150 -13.93 -1.88 -23.77
N GLU A 151 -12.76 -1.47 -24.27
CA GLU A 151 -12.43 -1.51 -25.70
C GLU A 151 -12.43 -2.95 -26.22
N ASP A 152 -11.86 -3.88 -25.46
CA ASP A 152 -11.82 -5.30 -25.82
C ASP A 152 -13.22 -5.90 -26.02
N ILE A 153 -14.17 -5.53 -25.14
CA ILE A 153 -15.53 -6.09 -25.20
C ILE A 153 -16.47 -5.31 -26.13
N GLU A 154 -16.09 -4.12 -26.58
CA GLU A 154 -16.94 -3.22 -27.36
C GLU A 154 -17.42 -3.89 -28.65
N SER A 155 -16.54 -4.62 -29.33
CA SER A 155 -16.84 -5.32 -30.58
C SER A 155 -17.99 -6.34 -30.46
N PHE A 156 -18.21 -6.90 -29.27
CA PHE A 156 -19.26 -7.89 -29.02
C PHE A 156 -20.63 -7.28 -28.72
N TRP A 157 -20.70 -5.97 -28.47
CA TRP A 157 -21.95 -5.30 -28.09
C TRP A 157 -22.98 -5.19 -29.22
N GLY A 158 -22.55 -5.37 -30.47
CA GLY A 158 -23.43 -5.42 -31.63
C GLY A 158 -23.96 -6.82 -31.95
N ILE A 159 -23.50 -7.86 -31.24
CA ILE A 159 -23.85 -9.25 -31.49
C ILE A 159 -25.04 -9.63 -30.61
N ASP A 160 -25.98 -10.39 -31.18
CA ASP A 160 -27.09 -10.93 -30.40
C ASP A 160 -26.56 -11.85 -29.28
N PRO A 161 -27.02 -11.72 -28.03
CA PRO A 161 -26.52 -12.52 -26.91
C PRO A 161 -26.63 -14.03 -27.11
N HIS A 162 -27.66 -14.50 -27.83
CA HIS A 162 -27.86 -15.92 -28.09
C HIS A 162 -26.86 -16.44 -29.14
N GLU A 163 -26.48 -15.61 -30.10
CA GLU A 163 -25.41 -15.94 -31.05
C GLU A 163 -24.03 -15.94 -30.38
N LEU A 164 -23.75 -14.95 -29.53
CA LEU A 164 -22.50 -14.89 -28.77
C LEU A 164 -22.33 -16.13 -27.88
N ALA A 165 -23.40 -16.55 -27.20
CA ALA A 165 -23.40 -17.76 -26.38
C ALA A 165 -23.18 -19.04 -27.21
N ARG A 166 -23.80 -19.14 -28.39
CA ARG A 166 -23.59 -20.25 -29.33
C ARG A 166 -22.12 -20.33 -29.76
N THR A 167 -21.54 -19.22 -30.23
CA THR A 167 -20.13 -19.15 -30.65
C THR A 167 -19.19 -19.52 -29.51
N GLN A 168 -19.48 -19.05 -28.29
CA GLN A 168 -18.68 -19.41 -27.11
C GLN A 168 -18.75 -20.90 -26.79
N GLN A 169 -19.92 -21.54 -26.96
CA GLN A 169 -20.07 -22.96 -26.73
C GLN A 169 -19.33 -23.79 -27.78
N GLU A 170 -19.48 -23.45 -29.06
CA GLU A 170 -18.76 -24.10 -30.16
C GLU A 170 -17.24 -23.99 -29.98
N ALA A 171 -16.74 -22.83 -29.56
CA ALA A 171 -15.31 -22.62 -29.29
C ALA A 171 -14.77 -23.42 -28.09
N ARG A 172 -15.62 -23.85 -27.15
CA ARG A 172 -15.22 -24.70 -26.01
C ARG A 172 -15.17 -26.18 -26.36
N GLU A 173 -15.89 -26.58 -27.41
CA GLU A 173 -16.03 -27.97 -27.86
C GLU A 173 -14.97 -28.34 -28.92
N ALA A 174 -14.26 -27.34 -29.48
CA ALA A 174 -13.16 -27.49 -30.42
C ALA A 174 -11.80 -27.73 -29.74
#